data_AF-A0A286GID7-F1
#
_entry.id   AF-A0A286GID7-F1
#
_cell.length_a   1.000
_cell.length_b   1.000
_cell.length_c   1.000
_cell.angle_alpha   90.00
_cell.angle_beta   90.00
_cell.angle_gamma   90.00
#
_symmetry.space_group_name_H-M   'P 1'
#
loop_
_entity.id
_entity.type
_entity.pdbx_description
1 polymer ?
#
loop_
_entity_poly.entity_id
_entity_poly.type
_entity_poly.pdbx_seq_one_letter_code
_entity_poly.pdbx_strand_id
1 'polypeptide(L)'
;MTAGSGLPRRDPLQPVDLDAAMLDPTTVFDDPDDVVASGVLTPEQKATVLERWSVEAERIAAADDVRPDAADEAARQAARARAARALL
;
A
#
# COMPACT_ATOMS: atom_id res chain seq x y z
N MET A 1 4.24 -16.12 39.51
CA MET A 1 4.00 -16.43 38.08
C MET A 1 3.68 -15.13 37.38
N THR A 2 4.70 -14.38 36.96
CA THR A 2 4.53 -13.12 36.21
C THR A 2 4.68 -13.46 34.74
N ALA A 3 3.57 -13.47 34.00
CA ALA A 3 3.59 -13.53 32.55
C ALA A 3 4.22 -12.23 32.05
N GLY A 4 5.46 -12.31 31.57
CA GLY A 4 6.05 -11.26 30.77
C GLY A 4 5.30 -11.19 29.45
N SER A 5 4.38 -10.23 29.33
CA SER A 5 3.85 -9.80 28.03
C SER A 5 5.01 -9.26 27.20
N GLY A 6 5.66 -10.17 26.48
CA GLY A 6 6.51 -9.83 25.35
C GLY A 6 5.61 -9.26 24.26
N LEU A 7 5.44 -7.94 24.26
CA LEU A 7 5.05 -7.23 23.05
C LEU A 7 6.03 -7.66 21.95
N PRO A 8 5.59 -8.02 20.73
CA PRO A 8 6.53 -8.33 19.67
C PRO A 8 7.38 -7.07 19.43
N ARG A 9 8.67 -7.22 19.72
CA ARG A 9 9.72 -6.29 19.32
C ARG A 9 9.60 -6.17 17.79
N ARG A 10 9.27 -4.98 17.27
CA ARG A 10 9.38 -4.71 15.83
C ARG A 10 10.82 -5.01 15.43
N ASP A 11 11.00 -6.13 14.73
CA ASP A 11 12.29 -6.59 14.23
C ASP A 11 12.69 -5.70 13.03
N PRO A 12 13.85 -5.04 13.03
CA PRO A 12 14.24 -4.10 11.96
C PRO A 12 14.54 -4.75 10.60
N LEU A 13 14.26 -6.04 10.42
CA LEU A 13 14.47 -6.80 9.18
C LEU A 13 13.19 -7.45 8.62
N GLN A 14 11.98 -7.03 9.03
CA GLN A 14 10.76 -7.62 8.47
C GLN A 14 10.72 -7.36 6.95
N PRO A 15 10.85 -8.40 6.08
CA PRO A 15 10.61 -8.23 4.67
C PRO A 15 9.18 -7.68 4.52
N VAL A 16 8.97 -6.75 3.59
CA VAL A 16 7.63 -6.23 3.25
C VAL A 16 6.61 -7.36 3.36
N ASP A 17 5.58 -7.15 4.18
CA ASP A 17 4.49 -8.10 4.32
C ASP A 17 3.68 -8.08 3.02
N LEU A 18 4.11 -8.92 2.07
CA LEU A 18 3.55 -8.96 0.73
C LEU A 18 2.07 -9.37 0.78
N ASP A 19 1.69 -10.26 1.69
CA ASP A 19 0.31 -10.69 1.83
C ASP A 19 -0.57 -9.52 2.28
N ALA A 20 -0.10 -8.71 3.24
CA ALA A 20 -0.76 -7.48 3.63
C ALA A 20 -0.80 -6.46 2.48
N ALA A 21 0.31 -6.29 1.75
CA ALA A 21 0.40 -5.34 0.63
C ALA A 21 -0.50 -5.72 -0.56
N MET A 22 -0.72 -7.02 -0.77
CA MET A 22 -1.64 -7.52 -1.80
C MET A 22 -3.11 -7.38 -1.37
N LEU A 23 -3.40 -7.33 -0.06
CA LEU A 23 -4.74 -7.13 0.46
C LEU A 23 -5.13 -5.65 0.47
N ASP A 24 -4.31 -4.85 1.15
CA ASP A 24 -4.44 -3.41 1.28
C ASP A 24 -3.03 -2.77 1.32
N PRO A 25 -2.54 -2.27 0.19
CA PRO A 25 -1.19 -1.75 0.08
C PRO A 25 -0.96 -0.47 0.92
N THR A 26 -2.01 0.28 1.25
CA THR A 26 -1.94 1.49 2.07
C THR A 26 -1.60 1.19 3.54
N THR A 27 -1.72 -0.07 3.96
CA THR A 27 -1.36 -0.51 5.32
C THR A 27 0.13 -0.81 5.48
N VAL A 28 0.83 -1.00 4.36
CA VAL A 28 2.24 -1.40 4.31
C VAL A 28 3.12 -0.26 3.78
N PHE A 29 2.56 0.57 2.91
CA PHE A 29 3.25 1.65 2.22
C PHE A 29 2.43 2.94 2.37
N ASP A 30 3.12 4.07 2.49
CA ASP A 30 2.47 5.38 2.58
C ASP A 30 2.28 5.99 1.18
N ASP A 31 3.17 5.68 0.22
CA ASP A 31 3.10 6.16 -1.15
C ASP A 31 3.32 5.02 -2.18
N PRO A 32 2.63 5.04 -3.34
CA PRO A 32 2.91 4.10 -4.43
C PRO A 32 4.36 4.09 -4.91
N ASP A 33 5.08 5.22 -4.82
CA ASP A 33 6.50 5.29 -5.18
C ASP A 33 7.38 4.42 -4.27
N ASP A 34 6.98 4.19 -3.02
CA ASP A 34 7.69 3.31 -2.08
C ASP A 34 7.65 1.84 -2.54
N VAL A 35 6.58 1.45 -3.23
CA VAL A 35 6.45 0.12 -3.84
C VAL A 35 7.48 -0.05 -4.96
N VAL A 36 7.67 0.98 -5.78
CA VAL A 36 8.66 0.99 -6.86
C VAL A 36 10.08 0.97 -6.28
N ALA A 37 10.34 1.76 -5.25
CA ALA A 37 11.63 1.84 -4.58
C ALA A 37 11.98 0.57 -3.77
N SER A 38 11.00 -0.29 -3.47
CA SER A 38 11.22 -1.52 -2.72
C SER A 38 12.26 -2.42 -3.40
N GLY A 39 13.37 -2.67 -2.72
CA GLY A 39 14.39 -3.63 -3.15
C GLY A 39 14.02 -5.09 -2.86
N VAL A 40 12.89 -5.32 -2.18
CA VAL A 40 12.47 -6.64 -1.69
C VAL A 40 11.44 -7.28 -2.61
N LEU A 41 10.65 -6.46 -3.32
CA LEU A 41 9.61 -6.93 -4.23
C LEU A 41 10.16 -7.18 -5.64
N THR A 42 9.69 -8.25 -6.27
CA THR A 42 9.94 -8.48 -7.71
C THR A 42 9.12 -7.49 -8.56
N PRO A 43 9.51 -7.23 -9.82
CA PRO A 43 8.74 -6.37 -10.71
C PRO A 43 7.27 -6.79 -10.85
N GLU A 44 6.98 -8.09 -10.90
CA GLU A 44 5.63 -8.65 -10.98
C GLU A 44 4.82 -8.39 -9.69
N GLN A 45 5.46 -8.52 -8.53
CA GLN A 45 4.84 -8.20 -7.24
C GLN A 45 4.54 -6.71 -7.13
N LYS A 46 5.48 -5.85 -7.52
CA LYS A 46 5.28 -4.39 -7.56
C LYS A 46 4.10 -4.04 -8.45
N ALA A 47 4.01 -4.62 -9.65
CA ALA A 47 2.93 -4.36 -10.58
C ALA A 47 1.57 -4.77 -10.00
N THR A 48 1.52 -5.90 -9.27
CA THR A 48 0.31 -6.40 -8.62
C THR A 48 -0.14 -5.50 -7.46
N VAL A 49 0.79 -5.09 -6.60
CA VAL A 49 0.54 -4.19 -5.46
C VAL A 49 0.04 -2.82 -5.96
N LEU A 50 0.69 -2.26 -6.98
CA LEU A 50 0.30 -0.97 -7.57
C LEU A 50 -1.05 -1.03 -8.28
N GLU A 51 -1.36 -2.14 -8.95
CA GLU A 51 -2.66 -2.37 -9.56
C GLU A 51 -3.76 -2.39 -8.49
N ARG A 52 -3.55 -3.18 -7.42
CA ARG A 52 -4.48 -3.24 -6.28
C ARG A 52 -4.70 -1.88 -5.65
N TRP A 53 -3.63 -1.10 -5.46
CA TRP A 53 -3.70 0.25 -4.94
C TRP A 53 -4.58 1.13 -5.81
N SER A 54 -4.33 1.16 -7.12
CA SER A 54 -5.09 2.01 -8.03
C SER A 54 -6.59 1.70 -7.98
N VAL A 55 -6.96 0.43 -7.97
CA VAL A 55 -8.36 -0.01 -7.91
C VAL A 55 -9.02 0.40 -6.59
N GLU A 56 -8.36 0.20 -5.46
CA GLU A 56 -8.95 0.54 -4.15
C GLU A 56 -9.04 2.06 -3.96
N ALA A 57 -8.03 2.81 -4.38
CA ALA A 57 -8.04 4.27 -4.34
C ALA A 57 -9.11 4.86 -5.28
N GLU A 58 -9.35 4.27 -6.45
CA GLU A 58 -10.50 4.64 -7.31
C GLU A 58 -11.84 4.36 -6.64
N ARG A 59 -11.95 3.22 -5.95
CA ARG A 59 -13.15 2.84 -5.23
C ARG A 59 -13.48 3.82 -4.12
N ILE A 60 -12.47 4.24 -3.36
CA ILE A 60 -12.60 5.27 -2.32
C ILE A 60 -13.00 6.60 -2.95
N ALA A 61 -12.34 7.00 -4.04
CA ALA A 61 -12.66 8.25 -4.74
C ALA A 61 -14.10 8.29 -5.28
N ALA A 62 -14.65 7.13 -5.67
CA ALA A 62 -16.00 6.99 -6.18
C ALA A 62 -17.07 6.76 -5.10
N ALA A 63 -16.69 6.63 -3.82
CA ALA A 63 -17.63 6.35 -2.74
C ALA A 63 -18.38 7.61 -2.28
N ASP A 64 -19.71 7.56 -2.28
CA ASP A 64 -20.58 8.70 -1.94
C ASP A 64 -20.44 9.21 -0.49
N ASP A 65 -19.99 8.36 0.44
CA ASP A 65 -19.81 8.68 1.86
C ASP A 65 -18.41 9.22 2.20
N VAL A 66 -17.54 9.34 1.19
CA VAL A 66 -16.20 9.90 1.37
C VAL A 66 -16.25 11.41 1.22
N ARG A 67 -15.56 12.12 2.11
CA ARG A 67 -15.48 13.58 2.01
C ARG A 67 -14.79 13.99 0.69
N PRO A 68 -15.19 15.10 0.05
CA PRO A 68 -14.63 15.49 -1.24
C PRO A 68 -13.10 15.64 -1.25
N ASP A 69 -12.52 16.17 -0.18
CA ASP A 69 -11.07 16.31 -0.01
C ASP A 69 -10.36 14.96 0.03
N ALA A 70 -10.97 13.97 0.69
CA ALA A 70 -10.46 12.61 0.77
C ALA A 70 -10.66 11.86 -0.55
N ALA A 71 -11.77 12.09 -1.26
CA ALA A 71 -12.02 11.50 -2.58
C ALA A 71 -11.01 12.03 -3.62
N ASP A 72 -10.73 13.33 -3.61
CA ASP A 72 -9.72 13.95 -4.47
C ASP A 72 -8.31 13.40 -4.18
N GLU A 73 -7.98 13.19 -2.90
CA GLU A 73 -6.70 12.57 -2.53
C GLU A 73 -6.61 11.12 -3.00
N ALA A 74 -7.67 10.34 -2.81
CA ALA A 74 -7.73 8.96 -3.30
C ALA A 74 -7.60 8.90 -4.83
N ALA A 75 -8.23 9.81 -5.57
CA ALA A 75 -8.08 9.91 -7.02
C ALA A 75 -6.64 10.24 -7.44
N ARG A 76 -5.96 11.14 -6.71
CA ARG A 76 -4.54 11.45 -6.93
C ARG A 76 -3.65 10.24 -6.68
N GLN A 77 -3.90 9.51 -5.58
CA GLN A 77 -3.15 8.30 -5.27
C GLN A 77 -3.37 7.20 -6.31
N ALA A 78 -4.60 7.03 -6.80
CA ALA A 78 -4.88 6.11 -7.89
C ALA A 78 -4.11 6.46 -9.16
N ALA A 79 -4.04 7.74 -9.52
CA ALA A 79 -3.27 8.20 -10.66
C ALA A 79 -1.77 7.94 -10.48
N ARG A 80 -1.24 8.19 -9.27
CA ARG A 80 0.16 7.90 -8.93
C ARG A 80 0.48 6.42 -9.02
N ALA A 81 -0.35 5.55 -8.45
CA ALA A 81 -0.13 4.11 -8.50
C ALA A 81 -0.09 3.57 -9.94
N ARG A 82 -0.96 4.08 -10.82
CA ARG A 82 -0.93 3.74 -12.25
C ARG A 82 0.35 4.25 -12.93
N ALA A 83 0.78 5.48 -12.62
CA ALA A 83 2.00 6.05 -13.17
C ALA A 83 3.25 5.28 -12.71
N ALA A 84 3.35 4.98 -11.42
CA ALA A 84 4.40 4.17 -10.81
C ALA A 84 4.48 2.79 -11.48
N ARG A 85 3.34 2.16 -11.76
CA ARG A 85 3.29 0.86 -12.45
C ARG A 85 3.82 0.92 -13.88
N ALA A 86 3.66 2.06 -14.57
CA ALA A 86 4.18 2.25 -15.92
C ALA A 86 5.72 2.43 -15.96
N LEU A 87 6.37 2.56 -14.79
CA LEU A 87 7.82 2.70 -14.65
C LEU A 87 8.54 1.40 -14.28
N LEU A 88 7.81 0.33 -14.01
CA LEU A 88 8.34 -1.01 -13.72
C LEU A 88 8.81 -1.72 -14.99
#